data_AF-A0A6A5C3L7-F1
#
_entry.id   AF-A0A6A5C3L7-F1
#
_cell.length_a   1.000
_cell.length_b   1.000
_cell.length_c   1.000
_cell.angle_alpha   90.00
_cell.angle_beta   90.00
_cell.angle_gamma   90.00
#
_symmetry.space_group_name_H-M   'P 1'
#
loop_
_entity.id
_entity.type
_entity.pdbx_description
1 polymer ?
#
loop_
_entity_poly.entity_id
_entity_poly.type
_entity_poly.pdbx_seq_one_letter_code
_entity_poly.pdbx_strand_id
1 'polypeptide(L)'
;MIATLDFTFHHPQMKQHVQLITFGQPRTVQSDFLNTFNNYIKYYSRYVIRASESIKDWTGKVIISAAQDDIVTTVPPKIFGFQHAGHRIDLNCPARGIVKCHDMTLYLDALKTIMSNSLQWLPQ
;
A
#
# COMPACT_ATOMS: atom_id res chain seq x y z
N MET A 1 -8.86 2.02 -7.46
CA MET A 1 -8.98 3.38 -6.88
C MET A 1 -9.96 4.26 -7.65
N ILE A 2 -9.67 4.66 -8.89
CA ILE A 2 -10.50 5.61 -9.67
C ILE A 2 -11.95 5.12 -9.81
N ALA A 3 -12.15 3.86 -10.20
CA ALA A 3 -13.49 3.27 -10.32
C ALA A 3 -14.29 3.29 -9.00
N THR A 4 -13.61 3.13 -7.86
CA THR A 4 -14.26 3.19 -6.54
C THR A 4 -14.69 4.61 -6.20
N LEU A 5 -13.87 5.61 -6.52
CA LEU A 5 -14.23 7.02 -6.36
C LEU A 5 -15.45 7.35 -7.22
N ASP A 6 -15.42 6.96 -8.50
CA ASP A 6 -16.52 7.18 -9.44
C ASP A 6 -17.83 6.56 -8.95
N PHE A 7 -17.78 5.30 -8.50
CA PHE A 7 -18.93 4.60 -7.95
C PHE A 7 -19.48 5.29 -6.69
N THR A 8 -18.62 5.62 -5.73
CA THR A 8 -19.04 6.25 -4.45
C THR A 8 -19.48 7.70 -4.62
N PHE A 9 -19.06 8.36 -5.70
CA PHE A 9 -19.54 9.68 -6.09
C PHE A 9 -20.98 9.61 -6.63
N HIS A 10 -21.25 8.69 -7.56
CA HIS A 10 -22.58 8.50 -8.14
C HIS A 10 -23.57 7.77 -7.22
N HIS A 11 -23.08 7.06 -6.21
CA HIS A 11 -23.87 6.31 -5.23
C HIS A 11 -23.44 6.65 -3.78
N PRO A 12 -23.69 7.89 -3.29
CA PRO A 12 -23.17 8.35 -2.01
C PRO A 12 -23.65 7.55 -0.79
N GLN A 13 -24.83 6.93 -0.86
CA GLN A 13 -25.34 6.02 0.18
C GLN A 13 -24.49 4.76 0.33
N MET A 14 -23.74 4.36 -0.71
CA MET A 14 -22.90 3.17 -0.69
C MET A 14 -21.52 3.41 -0.07
N LYS A 15 -21.16 4.64 0.26
CA LYS A 15 -19.83 5.00 0.82
C LYS A 15 -19.44 4.17 2.05
N GLN A 16 -20.41 3.77 2.88
CA GLN A 16 -20.18 2.97 4.07
C GLN A 16 -20.11 1.45 3.82
N HIS A 17 -20.42 1.00 2.61
CA HIS A 17 -20.47 -0.42 2.24
C HIS A 17 -19.37 -0.81 1.25
N VAL A 18 -18.60 0.16 0.76
CA VAL A 18 -17.52 -0.09 -0.19
C VAL A 18 -16.17 -0.09 0.53
N GLN A 19 -15.43 -1.18 0.37
CA GLN A 19 -14.05 -1.30 0.80
C GLN A 19 -13.13 -1.33 -0.43
N LEU A 20 -12.07 -0.52 -0.38
CA LEU A 20 -11.01 -0.53 -1.37
C LEU A 20 -9.75 -1.14 -0.75
N ILE A 21 -9.20 -2.14 -1.43
CA ILE A 21 -7.90 -2.74 -1.11
C ILE A 21 -7.01 -2.64 -2.33
N THR A 22 -5.78 -2.19 -2.16
CA THR A 22 -4.83 -2.01 -3.26
C THR A 22 -3.43 -2.46 -2.85
N PHE A 23 -2.65 -2.93 -3.82
CA PHE A 23 -1.32 -3.52 -3.64
C PHE A 23 -0.32 -2.77 -4.51
N GLY A 24 0.81 -2.37 -3.96
CA GLY A 24 1.87 -1.69 -4.72
C GLY A 24 1.39 -0.40 -5.41
N GLN A 25 0.29 0.20 -4.96
CA GLN A 25 -0.36 1.26 -5.70
C GLN A 25 0.51 2.55 -5.69
N PRO A 26 0.72 3.18 -6.87
CA PRO A 26 1.37 4.48 -7.00
C PRO A 26 0.55 5.61 -6.38
N ARG A 27 1.17 6.78 -6.21
CA ARG A 27 0.45 8.00 -5.86
C ARG A 27 -0.42 8.42 -7.04
N THR A 28 -1.65 8.80 -6.75
CA THR A 28 -2.66 9.05 -7.79
C THR A 28 -3.58 10.21 -7.42
N VAL A 29 -3.36 10.83 -6.25
CA VAL A 29 -4.20 11.89 -5.70
C VAL A 29 -3.34 13.13 -5.51
N GLN A 30 -3.82 14.29 -5.94
CA GLN A 30 -3.16 15.56 -5.63
C GLN A 30 -3.37 15.93 -4.15
N SER A 31 -2.40 16.63 -3.55
CA SER A 31 -2.42 16.95 -2.13
C SER A 31 -3.66 17.75 -1.70
N ASP A 32 -4.16 18.64 -2.56
CA ASP A 32 -5.36 19.43 -2.34
C ASP A 32 -6.65 18.60 -2.41
N PHE A 33 -6.66 17.51 -3.18
CA PHE A 33 -7.79 16.60 -3.32
C PHE A 33 -7.79 15.45 -2.30
N LEU A 34 -6.72 15.27 -1.53
CA LEU A 34 -6.55 14.12 -0.63
C LEU A 34 -7.68 13.97 0.40
N ASN A 35 -8.07 15.06 1.05
CA ASN A 35 -9.14 15.04 2.05
C ASN A 35 -10.49 14.70 1.41
N THR A 36 -10.78 15.30 0.26
CA THR A 36 -11.98 15.00 -0.52
C THR A 36 -12.00 13.52 -0.89
N PHE A 37 -10.91 12.99 -1.42
CA PHE A 37 -10.78 11.59 -1.78
C PHE A 37 -11.09 10.65 -0.61
N ASN A 38 -10.46 10.88 0.54
CA ASN A 38 -10.67 10.06 1.75
C ASN A 38 -12.10 10.13 2.29
N ASN A 39 -12.84 11.21 2.02
CA ASN A 39 -14.26 11.32 2.39
C ASN A 39 -15.19 10.51 1.48
N TYR A 40 -14.81 10.25 0.22
CA TYR A 40 -15.60 9.42 -0.69
C TYR A 40 -15.33 7.92 -0.50
N ILE A 41 -14.10 7.54 -0.14
CA ILE A 41 -13.72 6.14 0.09
C ILE A 41 -13.25 5.96 1.54
N LYS A 42 -14.22 5.74 2.44
CA LYS A 42 -13.96 5.68 3.88
C LYS A 42 -13.07 4.50 4.28
N TYR A 43 -13.31 3.33 3.69
CA TYR A 43 -12.56 2.10 3.99
C TYR A 43 -11.57 1.81 2.88
N TYR A 44 -10.44 2.52 2.90
CA TYR A 44 -9.37 2.32 1.93
C TYR A 44 -8.08 1.85 2.63
N SER A 45 -7.64 0.63 2.32
CA SER A 45 -6.35 0.08 2.74
C SER A 45 -5.41 -0.11 1.55
N ARG A 46 -4.15 0.29 1.72
CA ARG A 46 -3.11 0.18 0.72
C ARG A 46 -1.92 -0.59 1.28
N TYR A 47 -1.69 -1.77 0.73
CA TYR A 47 -0.61 -2.66 1.10
C TYR A 47 0.65 -2.28 0.32
N VAL A 48 1.75 -2.12 1.05
CA VAL A 48 3.05 -1.71 0.51
C VAL A 48 4.09 -2.71 0.98
N ILE A 49 4.74 -3.38 0.03
CA ILE A 49 5.90 -4.20 0.35
C ILE A 49 7.10 -3.28 0.63
N ARG A 50 7.82 -3.60 1.71
CA ARG A 50 9.07 -2.96 2.10
C ARG A 50 10.20 -3.98 2.03
N ALA A 51 11.20 -3.68 1.22
CA ALA A 51 12.44 -4.41 1.19
C ALA A 51 13.25 -4.09 2.45
N SER A 52 13.55 -5.10 3.26
CA SER A 52 14.52 -4.99 4.35
C SER A 52 15.94 -5.08 3.78
N GLU A 53 16.33 -4.07 3.00
CA GLU A 53 17.70 -4.00 2.51
C GLU A 53 18.60 -3.46 3.62
N SER A 54 19.46 -4.35 4.13
CA SER A 54 20.63 -3.95 4.88
C SER A 54 21.80 -3.85 3.89
N ILE A 55 22.32 -2.64 3.68
CA ILE A 55 23.60 -2.45 3.01
C ILE A 55 24.67 -2.89 4.00
N LYS A 56 25.47 -3.87 3.59
CA LYS A 56 26.60 -4.37 4.37
C LYS A 56 27.89 -3.79 3.82
N ASP A 57 28.83 -3.45 4.69
CA ASP A 57 30.18 -3.11 4.27
C ASP A 57 30.95 -4.36 3.83
N TRP A 58 32.21 -4.17 3.43
CA TRP A 58 33.11 -5.24 3.00
C TRP A 58 33.42 -6.28 4.10
N THR A 59 33.09 -6.00 5.36
CA THR A 59 33.20 -6.93 6.49
C THR A 59 31.90 -7.70 6.76
N GLY A 60 30.83 -7.40 6.03
CA GLY A 60 29.51 -7.97 6.25
C GLY A 60 28.70 -7.25 7.35
N LYS A 61 29.21 -6.16 7.92
CA LYS A 61 28.52 -5.36 8.94
C LYS A 61 27.46 -4.48 8.27
N VAL A 62 26.23 -4.53 8.79
CA VAL A 62 25.14 -3.66 8.30
C VAL A 62 25.47 -2.20 8.62
N ILE A 63 25.64 -1.39 7.58
CA ILE A 63 25.95 0.05 7.67
C ILE A 63 24.74 0.92 7.38
N ILE A 64 23.78 0.44 6.58
CA ILE A 64 22.49 1.11 6.38
C ILE A 64 21.40 0.04 6.45
N SER A 65 20.51 0.14 7.44
CA SER A 65 19.28 -0.63 7.51
C SER A 65 18.13 0.31 7.16
N ALA A 66 17.92 0.54 5.87
CA ALA A 66 16.81 1.37 5.40
C ALA A 66 15.80 0.48 4.73
N ALA A 67 14.64 0.30 5.37
CA ALA A 67 13.51 -0.35 4.73
C ALA A 67 13.06 0.49 3.53
N GLN A 68 13.27 -0.03 2.32
CA GLN A 68 12.92 0.65 1.07
C GLN A 68 11.53 0.21 0.62
N ASP A 69 10.68 1.17 0.29
CA ASP A 69 9.37 0.89 -0.27
C ASP A 69 9.52 0.36 -1.70
N ASP A 70 8.58 -0.49 -2.10
CA ASP A 70 8.31 -0.81 -3.50
C ASP A 70 8.34 0.45 -4.38
N ILE A 71 9.21 0.45 -5.39
CA ILE A 71 9.49 1.60 -6.25
C ILE A 71 8.24 2.17 -6.91
N VAL A 72 7.25 1.36 -7.25
CA VAL A 72 6.02 1.84 -7.89
C VAL A 72 5.19 2.68 -6.92
N THR A 73 5.24 2.35 -5.62
CA THR A 73 4.59 3.17 -4.60
C THR A 73 5.28 4.51 -4.38
N THR A 74 6.49 4.70 -4.92
CA THR A 74 7.24 5.95 -4.80
C THR A 74 6.97 6.94 -5.94
N VAL A 75 6.18 6.55 -6.95
CA VAL A 75 5.85 7.41 -8.10
C VAL A 75 4.36 7.79 -8.15
N PRO A 76 4.00 8.96 -8.72
CA PRO A 76 4.87 10.09 -9.03
C PRO A 76 5.52 10.68 -7.76
N PRO A 77 6.69 11.33 -7.84
CA PRO A 77 7.36 11.93 -6.69
C PRO A 77 6.48 12.94 -5.93
N LYS A 78 6.58 12.93 -4.59
CA LYS A 78 5.81 13.86 -3.72
C LYS A 78 6.06 15.34 -4.03
N ILE A 79 7.25 15.67 -4.54
CA ILE A 79 7.62 17.04 -4.92
C ILE A 79 6.71 17.62 -6.02
N PHE A 80 6.02 16.76 -6.78
CA PHE A 80 5.05 17.18 -7.79
C PHE A 80 3.61 17.28 -7.25
N GLY A 81 3.42 17.27 -5.93
CA GLY A 81 2.10 17.42 -5.30
C GLY A 81 1.31 16.11 -5.11
N PHE A 82 1.78 15.00 -5.69
CA PHE A 82 1.09 13.71 -5.58
C PHE A 82 1.24 13.09 -4.19
N GLN A 83 0.14 12.55 -3.67
CA GLN A 83 0.01 11.89 -2.38
C GLN A 83 -0.67 10.52 -2.52
N HIS A 84 -0.49 9.70 -1.47
CA HIS A 84 -1.24 8.47 -1.29
C HIS A 84 -2.51 8.77 -0.50
N ALA A 85 -3.61 8.15 -0.91
CA ALA A 85 -4.84 8.09 -0.12
C ALA A 85 -4.96 6.76 0.63
N GLY A 86 -5.87 6.71 1.60
CA GLY A 86 -6.14 5.53 2.42
C GLY A 86 -5.07 5.23 3.48
N HIS A 87 -5.36 4.18 4.25
CA HIS A 87 -4.49 3.68 5.31
C HIS A 87 -3.40 2.77 4.73
N ARG A 88 -2.15 3.04 5.09
CA ARG A 88 -0.98 2.26 4.65
C ARG A 88 -0.78 1.05 5.55
N ILE A 89 -0.62 -0.13 4.96
CA ILE A 89 -0.25 -1.37 5.64
C ILE A 89 1.07 -1.86 5.06
N ASP A 90 2.09 -2.00 5.92
CA ASP A 90 3.42 -2.45 5.50
C ASP A 90 3.51 -3.98 5.52
N LEU A 91 4.05 -4.54 4.44
CA LEU A 91 4.36 -5.96 4.27
C LEU A 91 5.87 -6.13 4.13
N ASN A 92 6.42 -7.21 4.68
CA ASN A 92 7.86 -7.49 4.55
C ASN A 92 8.15 -8.19 3.22
N CYS A 93 9.15 -7.71 2.49
CA CYS A 93 9.68 -8.40 1.32
C CYS A 93 10.71 -9.46 1.77
N PRO A 94 10.50 -10.75 1.52
CA PRO A 94 11.52 -11.76 1.77
C PRO A 94 12.61 -11.80 0.69
N ALA A 95 12.36 -11.20 -0.48
CA ALA A 95 13.30 -11.15 -1.60
C ALA A 95 14.34 -10.03 -1.43
N ARG A 96 15.57 -10.27 -1.90
CA ARG A 96 16.60 -9.22 -2.03
C ARG A 96 16.40 -8.47 -3.34
N GLY A 97 16.34 -7.13 -3.29
CA GLY A 97 16.19 -6.26 -4.46
C GLY A 97 14.83 -5.57 -4.52
N ILE A 98 14.81 -4.23 -4.54
CA ILE A 98 13.59 -3.41 -4.59
C ILE A 98 12.64 -3.71 -5.75
N VAL A 99 13.16 -4.09 -6.92
CA VAL A 99 12.34 -4.40 -8.10
C VAL A 99 11.62 -5.74 -7.92
N LYS A 100 12.29 -6.71 -7.29
CA LYS A 100 11.68 -8.03 -7.00
C LYS A 100 10.60 -7.93 -5.92
N CYS A 101 10.61 -6.86 -5.15
CA CYS A 101 9.59 -6.57 -4.16
C CYS A 101 8.29 -6.00 -4.77
N HIS A 102 8.29 -5.61 -6.05
CA HIS A 102 7.09 -5.27 -6.82
C HIS A 102 6.55 -6.50 -7.56
N ASP A 103 6.44 -7.64 -6.87
CA ASP A 103 5.84 -8.86 -7.42
C ASP A 103 4.49 -9.11 -6.75
N MET A 104 3.44 -9.25 -7.56
CA MET A 104 2.08 -9.50 -7.08
C MET A 104 1.98 -10.81 -6.27
N THR A 105 2.80 -11.81 -6.56
CA THR A 105 2.83 -13.07 -5.81
C THR A 105 3.18 -12.85 -4.34
N LEU A 106 4.10 -11.94 -4.05
CA LEU A 106 4.48 -11.59 -2.68
C LEU A 106 3.33 -10.90 -1.93
N TYR A 107 2.58 -10.03 -2.62
CA TYR A 107 1.39 -9.41 -2.05
C TYR A 107 0.30 -10.44 -1.74
N LEU A 108 0.07 -11.39 -2.64
CA LEU A 108 -0.91 -12.46 -2.46
C LEU A 108 -0.51 -13.44 -1.35
N ASP A 109 0.76 -13.79 -1.21
CA ASP A 109 1.21 -14.67 -0.15
C ASP A 109 1.13 -14.00 1.22
N ALA A 110 1.49 -12.72 1.31
CA ALA A 110 1.31 -11.93 2.52
C ALA A 110 -0.17 -11.84 2.92
N LEU A 111 -1.08 -11.66 1.96
CA LEU A 111 -2.52 -11.72 2.22
C LEU A 111 -2.97 -13.08 2.72
N LYS A 112 -2.52 -14.19 2.11
CA LYS A 112 -2.87 -15.54 2.59
C LYS A 112 -2.49 -15.70 4.06
N THR A 113 -1.31 -15.24 4.46
CA THR A 113 -0.87 -15.25 5.86
C THR A 113 -1.74 -14.37 6.75
N ILE A 114 -2.10 -13.17 6.30
CA ILE A 114 -3.00 -12.29 7.06
C ILE A 114 -4.38 -12.92 7.19
N MET A 115 -4.94 -13.46 6.11
CA MET A 115 -6.26 -14.07 6.05
C MET A 115 -6.34 -15.36 6.87
N SER A 116 -5.30 -16.20 6.84
CA SER A 116 -5.22 -17.40 7.66
C SER A 116 -5.13 -17.07 9.15
N ASN A 117 -4.49 -15.95 9.49
CA ASN A 117 -4.37 -15.48 10.88
C ASN A 117 -5.60 -14.65 11.32
N SER A 118 -6.34 -14.04 10.39
CA SER A 118 -7.53 -13.21 10.66
C SER A 118 -8.83 -14.00 10.71
N LEU A 119 -8.81 -15.33 10.56
CA LEU A 119 -9.93 -16.20 10.97
C LEU A 119 -10.27 -16.11 12.47
N GLN A 120 -9.50 -15.34 13.25
CA GLN A 120 -9.78 -14.98 14.64
C GLN A 120 -10.48 -13.62 14.83
N TRP A 121 -10.75 -12.85 13.77
CA TRP A 121 -11.30 -11.48 13.86
C TRP A 121 -12.71 -11.29 13.29
N LEU A 122 -13.34 -12.35 12.79
CA LEU A 122 -14.78 -12.28 12.51
C LEU A 122 -15.52 -12.45 13.86
N PRO A 123 -16.35 -11.49 14.30
CA PRO A 123 -17.30 -11.77 15.36
C PRO A 123 -18.20 -12.91 14.86
N GLN A 124 -18.29 -13.98 15.65
CA GLN A 124 -19.32 -15.00 15.49
C GLN A 124 -20.70 -14.40 15.75
#